data_AF-A0A3M4QE57-F1
#
_entry.id   AF-A0A3M4QE57-F1
#
_cell.length_a   1.000
_cell.length_b   1.000
_cell.length_c   1.000
_cell.angle_alpha   90.00
_cell.angle_beta   90.00
_cell.angle_gamma   90.00
#
_symmetry.space_group_name_H-M   'P 1'
#
loop_
_entity.id
_entity.type
_entity.pdbx_description
1 polymer ?
#
loop_
_entity_poly.entity_id
_entity_poly.type
_entity_poly.pdbx_seq_one_letter_code
_entity_poly.pdbx_strand_id
1 'polypeptide(L)'
;KGAELYRAEAENPETLRIYGKNCPDDWIERKIYTPYPLLGVAIMGVIDLLLFGTIGITIWAIQMMWIPFWAAGVINGLGHAVGYRNFECRDAATNLVPWGIIVGGEELHNNHHTYPNSAKLSVKKWEFDLGWAWIKVFSFLRLAKVQRVAPIAHRVEGKGHLDMDTAMAILNNRFQIMAQYRKLVIGPLVKQELEKVDHSVRHQFHRAKRLLSRETSLLDDRHHVRIQSMLEHSHALTVIYEKRLALQQIWLKTSTNGHDMLAAIKEWVHEAEASGIQSLRDFAHQLKTYSLRPAAV
;
A
#
# COMPACT_ATOMS: atom_id res chain seq x y z
N LYS A 1 18.75 -16.10 -12.35
CA LYS A 1 19.83 -15.48 -11.55
C LYS A 1 19.17 -14.61 -10.47
N GLY A 2 19.15 -15.08 -9.23
CA GLY A 2 18.43 -14.40 -8.13
C GLY A 2 18.70 -15.09 -6.81
N ALA A 3 18.39 -16.38 -6.70
CA ALA A 3 18.64 -17.18 -5.49
C ALA A 3 20.12 -17.20 -5.05
N GLU A 4 21.06 -17.16 -5.99
CA GLU A 4 22.50 -17.07 -5.71
C GLU A 4 22.90 -15.77 -5.01
N LEU A 5 22.29 -14.64 -5.40
CA LEU A 5 22.53 -13.35 -4.75
C LEU A 5 21.98 -13.34 -3.33
N TYR A 6 20.78 -13.89 -3.11
CA TYR A 6 20.22 -14.05 -1.76
C TYR A 6 21.09 -14.96 -0.89
N ARG A 7 21.66 -16.04 -1.46
CA ARG A 7 22.55 -16.93 -0.72
C ARG A 7 23.85 -16.24 -0.33
N ALA A 8 24.47 -15.52 -1.26
CA ALA A 8 25.68 -14.75 -0.96
C ALA A 8 25.43 -13.68 0.10
N GLU A 9 24.29 -12.98 0.00
CA GLU A 9 23.95 -11.92 0.95
C GLU A 9 23.54 -12.46 2.32
N ALA A 10 23.00 -13.69 2.40
CA ALA A 10 22.68 -14.35 3.67
C ALA A 10 23.93 -14.66 4.50
N GLU A 11 25.12 -14.66 3.90
CA GLU A 11 26.41 -14.82 4.61
C GLU A 11 26.97 -13.48 5.11
N ASN A 12 26.36 -12.34 4.74
CA ASN A 12 26.81 -11.01 5.12
C ASN A 12 26.34 -10.63 6.55
N PRO A 13 27.24 -10.53 7.54
CA PRO A 13 26.86 -10.25 8.92
C PRO A 13 26.18 -8.89 9.11
N GLU A 14 26.55 -7.89 8.32
CA GLU A 14 25.98 -6.55 8.43
C GLU A 14 24.52 -6.54 7.93
N THR A 15 24.24 -7.24 6.84
CA THR A 15 22.87 -7.39 6.33
C THR A 15 22.00 -8.15 7.31
N LEU A 16 22.50 -9.24 7.89
CA LEU A 16 21.78 -9.98 8.93
C LEU A 16 21.53 -9.11 10.18
N ARG A 17 22.50 -8.30 10.59
CA ARG A 17 22.37 -7.38 11.73
C ARG A 17 21.26 -6.34 11.51
N ILE A 18 21.15 -5.81 10.29
CA ILE A 18 20.16 -4.79 9.93
C ILE A 18 18.77 -5.41 9.74
N TYR A 19 18.66 -6.48 8.94
CA TYR A 19 17.39 -7.02 8.47
C TYR A 19 16.89 -8.26 9.23
N GLY A 20 17.76 -8.98 9.94
CA GLY A 20 17.40 -10.11 10.80
C GLY A 20 16.90 -9.72 12.19
N LYS A 21 16.68 -8.42 12.44
CA LYS A 21 16.26 -7.93 13.75
C LYS A 21 14.90 -8.52 14.15
N ASN A 22 14.85 -9.09 15.36
CA ASN A 22 13.70 -9.80 15.93
C ASN A 22 13.37 -11.15 15.28
N CYS A 23 14.21 -11.67 14.38
CA CYS A 23 14.13 -13.07 14.00
C CYS A 23 14.54 -13.95 15.19
N PRO A 24 13.88 -15.09 15.41
CA PRO A 24 14.33 -16.05 16.43
C PRO A 24 15.75 -16.52 16.14
N ASP A 25 16.60 -16.48 17.16
CA ASP A 25 17.88 -17.20 17.19
C ASP A 25 17.77 -18.20 18.33
N ASP A 26 16.95 -19.23 18.11
CA ASP A 26 16.63 -20.26 19.11
C ASP A 26 17.29 -21.60 18.75
N TRP A 27 16.93 -22.65 19.49
CA TRP A 27 17.48 -23.98 19.25
C TRP A 27 17.10 -24.53 17.87
N ILE A 28 15.88 -24.26 17.39
CA ILE A 28 15.39 -24.77 16.11
C ILE A 28 16.18 -24.11 14.98
N GLU A 29 16.34 -22.79 15.03
CA GLU A 29 17.12 -22.05 14.03
C GLU A 29 18.55 -22.60 13.94
N ARG A 30 19.27 -22.65 15.08
CA ARG A 30 20.69 -23.05 15.11
C ARG A 30 20.97 -24.51 14.81
N LYS A 31 20.03 -25.41 15.07
CA LYS A 31 20.25 -26.87 14.96
C LYS A 31 19.50 -27.52 13.82
N ILE A 32 18.47 -26.88 13.28
CA ILE A 32 17.63 -27.45 12.22
C ILE A 32 17.68 -26.56 10.98
N TYR A 33 17.21 -25.31 11.05
CA TYR A 33 17.03 -24.49 9.84
C TYR A 33 18.34 -23.99 9.24
N THR A 34 19.23 -23.40 10.05
CA THR A 34 20.52 -22.88 9.55
C THR A 34 21.41 -24.00 8.99
N PRO A 35 21.62 -25.14 9.67
CA PRO A 35 22.54 -26.17 9.15
C PRO A 35 21.96 -26.97 7.98
N TYR A 36 20.62 -27.06 7.85
CA TYR A 36 19.96 -27.92 6.88
C TYR A 36 18.89 -27.21 6.04
N PRO A 37 19.26 -26.18 5.25
CA PRO A 37 18.30 -25.33 4.53
C PRO A 37 17.49 -26.08 3.46
N LEU A 38 17.98 -27.22 2.97
CA LEU A 38 17.31 -28.04 1.95
C LEU A 38 16.62 -29.29 2.52
N LEU A 39 16.71 -29.53 3.82
CA LEU A 39 16.21 -30.77 4.41
C LEU A 39 14.69 -30.91 4.27
N GLY A 40 13.94 -29.82 4.48
CA GLY A 40 12.48 -29.85 4.28
C GLY A 40 12.09 -30.20 2.85
N VAL A 41 12.81 -29.65 1.86
CA VAL A 41 12.61 -29.93 0.43
C VAL A 41 12.93 -31.40 0.11
N ALA A 42 14.01 -31.93 0.66
CA ALA A 42 14.40 -33.33 0.46
C ALA A 42 13.41 -34.31 1.12
N ILE A 43 12.99 -34.04 2.37
CA ILE A 43 11.98 -34.84 3.07
C ILE A 43 10.69 -34.88 2.28
N MET A 44 10.22 -33.74 1.77
CA MET A 44 9.01 -33.68 0.95
C MET A 44 9.13 -34.55 -0.31
N GLY A 45 10.27 -34.51 -1.00
CA GLY A 45 10.50 -35.34 -2.18
C GLY A 45 10.50 -36.85 -1.87
N VAL A 46 11.07 -37.25 -0.73
CA VAL A 46 11.01 -38.64 -0.26
C VAL A 46 9.57 -39.04 0.07
N ILE A 47 8.82 -38.20 0.76
CA ILE A 47 7.40 -38.45 1.08
C ILE A 47 6.58 -38.63 -0.20
N ASP A 48 6.73 -37.74 -1.18
CA ASP A 48 6.00 -37.84 -2.45
C ASP A 48 6.36 -39.12 -3.21
N LEU A 49 7.64 -39.50 -3.24
CA LEU A 49 8.10 -40.74 -3.86
C LEU A 49 7.53 -41.99 -3.16
N LEU A 50 7.48 -41.99 -1.82
CA LEU A 50 6.94 -43.11 -1.05
C LEU A 50 5.42 -43.25 -1.21
N LEU A 51 4.68 -42.14 -1.30
CA LEU A 51 3.23 -42.15 -1.40
C LEU A 51 2.72 -42.37 -2.84
N PHE A 52 3.43 -41.86 -3.84
CA PHE A 52 2.96 -41.83 -5.23
C PHE A 52 3.89 -42.58 -6.22
N GLY A 53 4.94 -43.24 -5.72
CA GLY A 53 5.93 -43.89 -6.56
C GLY A 53 6.64 -42.89 -7.46
N THR A 54 7.03 -43.31 -8.66
CA THR A 54 7.79 -42.46 -9.60
C THR A 54 7.07 -41.18 -10.02
N ILE A 55 5.73 -41.19 -10.04
CA ILE A 55 4.90 -39.99 -10.29
C ILE A 55 5.12 -38.92 -9.21
N GLY A 56 5.46 -39.33 -7.99
CA GLY A 56 5.82 -38.43 -6.89
C GLY A 56 6.95 -37.46 -7.23
N ILE A 57 7.90 -37.85 -8.08
CA ILE A 57 8.97 -36.96 -8.56
C ILE A 57 8.39 -35.77 -9.34
N THR A 58 7.38 -36.02 -10.17
CA THR A 58 6.70 -34.97 -10.95
C THR A 58 5.89 -34.05 -10.03
N ILE A 59 5.18 -34.61 -9.05
CA ILE A 59 4.41 -33.83 -8.06
C ILE A 59 5.36 -32.89 -7.29
N TRP A 60 6.45 -33.43 -6.76
CA TRP A 60 7.46 -32.66 -6.04
C TRP A 60 8.07 -31.55 -6.91
N ALA A 61 8.38 -31.83 -8.18
CA ALA A 61 8.89 -30.83 -9.10
C ALA A 61 7.90 -29.67 -9.32
N ILE A 62 6.60 -29.97 -9.45
CA ILE A 62 5.55 -28.94 -9.57
C ILE A 62 5.47 -28.09 -8.29
N GLN A 63 5.54 -28.71 -7.11
CA GLN A 63 5.55 -27.99 -5.83
C GLN A 63 6.77 -27.07 -5.71
N MET A 64 7.95 -27.51 -6.13
CA MET A 64 9.18 -26.68 -6.17
C MET A 64 9.07 -25.50 -7.11
N MET A 65 8.34 -25.64 -8.23
CA MET A 65 8.10 -24.55 -9.16
C MET A 65 7.03 -23.57 -8.69
N TRP A 66 6.12 -23.99 -7.80
CA TRP A 66 4.94 -23.21 -7.41
C TRP A 66 5.27 -21.82 -6.90
N ILE A 67 6.07 -21.72 -5.83
CA ILE A 67 6.40 -20.43 -5.20
C ILE A 67 7.22 -19.54 -6.13
N PRO A 68 8.33 -20.00 -6.75
CA PRO A 68 9.09 -19.16 -7.68
C PRO A 68 8.24 -18.66 -8.86
N PHE A 69 7.38 -19.51 -9.42
CA PHE A 69 6.52 -19.12 -10.52
C PHE A 69 5.49 -18.08 -10.08
N TRP A 70 4.71 -18.37 -9.04
CA TRP A 70 3.63 -17.48 -8.61
C TRP A 70 4.15 -16.23 -7.90
N ALA A 71 4.98 -16.36 -6.86
CA ALA A 71 5.42 -15.20 -6.09
C ALA A 71 6.43 -14.34 -6.86
N ALA A 72 7.49 -14.93 -7.39
CA ALA A 72 8.55 -14.16 -8.06
C ALA A 72 8.22 -13.84 -9.54
N GLY A 73 7.55 -14.74 -10.25
CA GLY A 73 7.14 -14.52 -11.63
C GLY A 73 5.86 -13.68 -11.73
N VAL A 74 4.75 -14.22 -11.22
CA VAL A 74 3.43 -13.64 -11.41
C VAL A 74 3.20 -12.42 -10.51
N ILE A 75 3.33 -12.54 -9.19
CA ILE A 75 3.06 -11.42 -8.27
C ILE A 75 4.08 -10.30 -8.46
N ASN A 76 5.37 -10.58 -8.38
CA ASN A 76 6.38 -9.53 -8.52
C ASN A 76 6.45 -8.95 -9.94
N GLY A 77 6.17 -9.76 -10.98
CA GLY A 77 6.11 -9.27 -12.36
C GLY A 77 4.81 -8.55 -12.67
N LEU A 78 3.69 -9.28 -12.71
CA LEU A 78 2.38 -8.72 -13.08
C LEU A 78 1.86 -7.75 -12.02
N GLY A 79 2.12 -8.00 -10.73
CA GLY A 79 1.70 -7.11 -9.66
C GLY A 79 2.32 -5.72 -9.78
N HIS A 80 3.46 -5.55 -10.45
CA HIS A 80 4.02 -4.22 -10.75
C HIS A 80 3.59 -3.65 -12.11
N ALA A 81 2.91 -4.43 -12.95
CA ALA A 81 2.53 -4.05 -14.31
C ALA A 81 1.03 -3.77 -14.48
N VAL A 82 0.17 -4.60 -13.90
CA VAL A 82 -1.28 -4.61 -14.17
C VAL A 82 -2.08 -4.89 -12.91
N GLY A 83 -3.12 -4.10 -12.67
CA GLY A 83 -4.00 -4.29 -11.53
C GLY A 83 -4.65 -2.99 -11.09
N TYR A 84 -5.33 -3.06 -9.95
CA TYR A 84 -5.91 -1.90 -9.30
C TYR A 84 -5.04 -1.43 -8.14
N ARG A 85 -5.25 -0.20 -7.69
CA ARG A 85 -4.53 0.37 -6.55
C ARG A 85 -5.50 1.02 -5.59
N ASN A 86 -5.38 0.63 -4.32
CA ASN A 86 -6.05 1.30 -3.22
C ASN A 86 -5.30 2.54 -2.79
N PHE A 87 -3.97 2.52 -2.92
CA PHE A 87 -3.08 3.57 -2.45
C PHE A 87 -2.06 3.98 -3.52
N GLU A 88 -1.78 5.26 -3.54
CA GLU A 88 -0.67 5.83 -4.32
C GLU A 88 0.52 5.94 -3.39
N CYS A 89 1.57 5.18 -3.72
CA CYS A 89 2.84 5.13 -3.02
C CYS A 89 3.93 5.10 -4.08
N ARG A 90 5.19 5.34 -3.67
CA ARG A 90 6.35 5.41 -4.59
C ARG A 90 6.60 4.12 -5.36
N ASP A 91 6.11 3.01 -4.83
CA ASP A 91 6.19 1.70 -5.47
C ASP A 91 5.12 1.52 -6.57
N ALA A 92 5.50 0.90 -7.68
CA ALA A 92 4.62 0.61 -8.81
C ALA A 92 3.59 -0.52 -8.54
N ALA A 93 3.70 -1.25 -7.43
CA ALA A 93 2.83 -2.36 -7.03
C ALA A 93 1.33 -2.06 -7.15
N THR A 94 0.60 -3.04 -7.64
CA THR A 94 -0.84 -3.09 -7.92
C THR A 94 -1.42 -4.36 -7.33
N ASN A 95 -2.66 -4.32 -6.85
CA ASN A 95 -3.39 -5.54 -6.51
C ASN A 95 -3.83 -6.20 -7.82
N LEU A 96 -3.45 -7.46 -8.04
CA LEU A 96 -3.79 -8.20 -9.25
C LEU A 96 -5.28 -8.49 -9.33
N VAL A 97 -5.79 -9.14 -8.29
CA VAL A 97 -7.18 -9.58 -8.14
C VAL A 97 -7.60 -9.38 -6.68
N PRO A 98 -8.91 -9.24 -6.40
CA PRO A 98 -9.38 -9.09 -5.03
C PRO A 98 -9.36 -10.40 -4.23
N TRP A 99 -9.07 -11.55 -4.86
CA TRP A 99 -9.08 -12.87 -4.23
C TRP A 99 -7.66 -13.35 -3.91
N GLY A 100 -7.18 -13.04 -2.70
CA GLY A 100 -5.86 -13.41 -2.23
C GLY A 100 -5.78 -14.86 -1.75
N ILE A 101 -5.81 -15.81 -2.69
CA ILE A 101 -5.95 -17.26 -2.41
C ILE A 101 -4.72 -18.06 -2.85
N ILE A 102 -4.25 -17.87 -4.07
CA ILE A 102 -3.25 -18.73 -4.75
C ILE A 102 -1.91 -18.69 -4.01
N VAL A 103 -1.52 -17.50 -3.56
CA VAL A 103 -0.29 -17.26 -2.80
C VAL A 103 -0.60 -16.61 -1.45
N GLY A 104 -1.76 -16.95 -0.89
CA GLY A 104 -2.07 -16.61 0.50
C GLY A 104 -2.28 -15.12 0.76
N GLY A 105 -2.61 -14.30 -0.24
CA GLY A 105 -2.88 -12.86 -0.05
C GLY A 105 -1.91 -11.93 -0.77
N GLU A 106 -0.75 -12.44 -1.22
CA GLU A 106 0.27 -11.66 -1.93
C GLU A 106 -0.25 -11.05 -3.25
N GLU A 107 -1.39 -11.53 -3.77
CA GLU A 107 -2.13 -10.90 -4.87
C GLU A 107 -2.56 -9.45 -4.56
N LEU A 108 -2.69 -9.10 -3.28
CA LEU A 108 -3.01 -7.76 -2.76
C LEU A 108 -1.74 -6.91 -2.58
N HIS A 109 -0.88 -6.96 -3.59
CA HIS A 109 0.50 -6.45 -3.58
C HIS A 109 0.61 -4.93 -3.33
N ASN A 110 -0.31 -4.12 -3.86
CA ASN A 110 -0.34 -2.68 -3.58
C ASN A 110 -0.58 -2.40 -2.09
N ASN A 111 -1.45 -3.17 -1.46
CA ASN A 111 -1.70 -3.01 -0.03
C ASN A 111 -0.46 -3.43 0.78
N HIS A 112 0.16 -4.56 0.41
CA HIS A 112 1.39 -5.06 1.03
C HIS A 112 2.52 -4.01 0.96
N HIS A 113 2.83 -3.49 -0.22
CA HIS A 113 3.87 -2.46 -0.41
C HIS A 113 3.53 -1.12 0.27
N THR A 114 2.25 -0.82 0.48
CA THR A 114 1.84 0.40 1.19
C THR A 114 2.01 0.26 2.71
N TYR A 115 1.70 -0.93 3.25
CA TYR A 115 1.77 -1.22 4.68
C TYR A 115 2.56 -2.52 4.93
N PRO A 116 3.89 -2.53 4.71
CA PRO A 116 4.70 -3.75 4.76
C PRO A 116 4.74 -4.41 6.15
N ASN A 117 4.49 -3.62 7.20
CA ASN A 117 4.41 -4.11 8.57
C ASN A 117 3.03 -4.66 8.96
N SER A 118 2.03 -4.60 8.08
CA SER A 118 0.69 -5.09 8.36
C SER A 118 0.63 -6.60 8.14
N ALA A 119 0.21 -7.35 9.15
CA ALA A 119 -0.05 -8.78 9.02
C ALA A 119 -1.29 -9.10 8.16
N LYS A 120 -2.10 -8.08 7.86
CA LYS A 120 -3.29 -8.17 7.01
C LYS A 120 -3.02 -7.43 5.70
N LEU A 121 -3.14 -8.13 4.57
CA LEU A 121 -2.92 -7.57 3.23
C LEU A 121 -4.22 -7.01 2.64
N SER A 122 -5.39 -7.53 3.03
CA SER A 122 -6.69 -6.94 2.65
C SER A 122 -7.02 -5.64 3.38
N VAL A 123 -7.56 -4.68 2.63
CA VAL A 123 -7.92 -3.34 3.09
C VAL A 123 -9.40 -3.05 2.80
N LYS A 124 -9.90 -3.47 1.64
CA LYS A 124 -11.31 -3.29 1.27
C LYS A 124 -12.14 -4.48 1.74
N LYS A 125 -13.44 -4.24 1.96
CA LYS A 125 -14.37 -5.29 2.42
C LYS A 125 -14.58 -6.42 1.41
N TRP A 126 -14.36 -6.13 0.12
CA TRP A 126 -14.47 -7.09 -0.98
C TRP A 126 -13.14 -7.76 -1.33
N GLU A 127 -12.06 -7.45 -0.60
CA GLU A 127 -10.79 -8.15 -0.75
C GLU A 127 -10.76 -9.35 0.20
N PHE A 128 -10.52 -10.53 -0.34
CA PHE A 128 -10.31 -11.74 0.41
C PHE A 128 -8.80 -11.99 0.58
N ASP A 129 -8.41 -12.42 1.77
CA ASP A 129 -7.01 -12.59 2.18
C ASP A 129 -6.91 -13.88 2.98
N LEU A 130 -6.44 -14.94 2.30
CA LEU A 130 -6.34 -16.27 2.88
C LEU A 130 -5.27 -16.33 3.98
N GLY A 131 -4.15 -15.59 3.83
CA GLY A 131 -3.12 -15.48 4.86
C GLY A 131 -3.68 -14.88 6.15
N TRP A 132 -4.46 -13.80 6.04
CA TRP A 132 -5.14 -13.23 7.20
C TRP A 132 -6.16 -14.20 7.82
N ALA A 133 -6.88 -14.99 7.02
CA ALA A 133 -7.78 -16.01 7.55
C ALA A 133 -7.02 -17.05 8.40
N TRP A 134 -5.86 -17.54 7.92
CA TRP A 134 -5.01 -18.45 8.69
C TRP A 134 -4.43 -17.81 9.95
N ILE A 135 -3.94 -16.57 9.87
CA ILE A 135 -3.45 -15.83 11.05
C ILE A 135 -4.56 -15.70 12.10
N LYS A 136 -5.80 -15.43 11.67
CA LYS A 136 -6.96 -15.36 12.57
C LYS A 136 -7.28 -16.71 13.22
N VAL A 137 -7.18 -17.81 12.49
CA VAL A 137 -7.33 -19.17 13.04
C VAL A 137 -6.26 -19.45 14.08
N PHE A 138 -4.98 -19.22 13.77
CA PHE A 138 -3.90 -19.44 14.75
C PHE A 138 -3.99 -18.51 15.95
N SER A 139 -4.43 -17.26 15.76
CA SER A 139 -4.66 -16.35 16.88
C SER A 139 -5.82 -16.79 17.76
N PHE A 140 -6.90 -17.32 17.18
CA PHE A 140 -8.01 -17.91 17.91
C PHE A 140 -7.56 -19.12 18.74
N LEU A 141 -6.71 -19.97 18.17
CA LEU A 141 -6.09 -21.11 18.85
C LEU A 141 -4.96 -20.71 19.82
N ARG A 142 -4.68 -19.41 19.99
CA ARG A 142 -3.60 -18.86 20.83
C ARG A 142 -2.18 -19.30 20.42
N LEU A 143 -2.01 -19.73 19.18
CA LEU A 143 -0.72 -20.09 18.58
C LEU A 143 0.02 -18.88 17.99
N ALA A 144 -0.68 -17.77 17.74
CA ALA A 144 -0.10 -16.55 17.18
C ALA A 144 -0.69 -15.28 17.82
N LYS A 145 0.12 -14.21 17.87
CA LYS A 145 -0.31 -12.87 18.26
C LYS A 145 -0.10 -11.90 17.09
N VAL A 146 -1.18 -11.25 16.67
CA VAL A 146 -1.11 -10.21 15.64
C VAL A 146 -0.43 -8.98 16.23
N GLN A 147 0.72 -8.62 15.67
CA GLN A 147 1.52 -7.50 16.16
C GLN A 147 1.02 -6.17 15.61
N ARG A 148 0.83 -6.08 14.29
CA ARG A 148 0.50 -4.83 13.59
C ARG A 148 -0.49 -5.08 12.46
N VAL A 149 -1.38 -4.12 12.29
CA VAL A 149 -2.29 -4.00 11.16
C VAL A 149 -2.22 -2.57 10.62
N ALA A 150 -2.54 -2.38 9.35
CA ALA A 150 -2.62 -1.05 8.75
C ALA A 150 -3.48 -0.11 9.64
N PRO A 151 -3.04 1.13 9.85
CA PRO A 151 -3.75 2.07 10.71
C PRO A 151 -5.14 2.36 10.13
N ILE A 152 -6.12 2.42 11.03
CA ILE A 152 -7.49 2.79 10.69
C ILE A 152 -7.67 4.24 11.12
N ALA A 153 -7.92 5.10 10.15
CA ALA A 153 -8.28 6.50 10.35
C ALA A 153 -9.39 6.62 11.41
N HIS A 154 -9.07 7.24 12.54
CA HIS A 154 -10.03 7.57 13.59
C HIS A 154 -10.46 9.02 13.43
N ARG A 155 -11.76 9.25 13.54
CA ARG A 155 -12.39 10.56 13.43
C ARG A 155 -13.29 10.77 14.65
N VAL A 156 -13.22 11.95 15.22
CA VAL A 156 -14.03 12.37 16.36
C VAL A 156 -15.10 13.32 15.84
N GLU A 157 -16.35 12.95 16.03
CA GLU A 157 -17.49 13.78 15.66
C GLU A 157 -17.49 15.07 16.49
N GLY A 158 -17.74 16.21 15.85
CA GLY A 158 -17.69 17.54 16.48
C GLY A 158 -16.29 18.13 16.67
N LYS A 159 -15.19 17.39 16.44
CA LYS A 159 -13.83 17.95 16.45
C LYS A 159 -13.64 18.85 15.21
N GLY A 160 -13.46 20.15 15.44
CA GLY A 160 -13.36 21.16 14.38
C GLY A 160 -12.08 21.99 14.39
N HIS A 161 -11.06 21.61 15.18
CA HIS A 161 -9.81 22.35 15.28
C HIS A 161 -8.60 21.43 15.02
N LEU A 162 -7.52 22.03 14.51
CA LEU A 162 -6.26 21.34 14.25
C LEU A 162 -5.33 21.49 15.44
N ASP A 163 -4.97 20.36 16.05
CA ASP A 163 -4.03 20.21 17.15
C ASP A 163 -2.92 19.20 16.79
N MET A 164 -1.95 19.01 17.70
CA MET A 164 -0.83 18.08 17.49
C MET A 164 -1.31 16.64 17.31
N ASP A 165 -2.37 16.25 18.03
CA ASP A 165 -3.01 14.94 17.88
C ASP A 165 -3.54 14.73 16.45
N THR A 166 -4.21 15.73 15.88
CA THR A 166 -4.70 15.71 14.49
C THR A 166 -3.55 15.59 13.50
N ALA A 167 -2.48 16.37 13.67
CA ALA A 167 -1.31 16.32 12.78
C ALA A 167 -0.68 14.92 12.76
N MET A 168 -0.48 14.30 13.93
CA MET A 168 0.04 12.94 14.05
C MET A 168 -0.91 11.89 13.48
N ALA A 169 -2.22 12.05 13.70
CA ALA A 169 -3.24 11.18 13.11
C ALA A 169 -3.23 11.24 11.58
N ILE A 170 -3.08 12.44 11.02
CA ILE A 170 -2.94 12.66 9.58
C ILE A 170 -1.67 12.00 9.05
N LEU A 171 -0.52 12.18 9.71
CA LEU A 171 0.75 11.59 9.30
C LEU A 171 0.68 10.06 9.25
N ASN A 172 0.14 9.46 10.31
CA ASN A 172 0.00 8.00 10.44
C ASN A 172 -0.96 7.41 9.40
N ASN A 173 -1.92 8.21 8.91
CA ASN A 173 -2.93 7.79 7.95
C ASN A 173 -2.74 8.41 6.55
N ARG A 174 -1.55 8.94 6.22
CA ARG A 174 -1.29 9.70 4.98
C ARG A 174 -1.76 9.01 3.69
N PHE A 175 -1.55 7.70 3.55
CA PHE A 175 -1.98 6.96 2.36
C PHE A 175 -3.50 6.86 2.27
N GLN A 176 -4.18 6.65 3.41
CA GLN A 176 -5.63 6.63 3.49
C GLN A 176 -6.22 8.02 3.20
N ILE A 177 -5.57 9.08 3.67
CA ILE A 177 -5.96 10.47 3.40
C ILE A 177 -5.83 10.78 1.92
N MET A 178 -4.77 10.33 1.24
CA MET A 178 -4.64 10.49 -0.20
C MET A 178 -5.65 9.69 -1.01
N ALA A 179 -5.93 8.45 -0.56
CA ALA A 179 -7.00 7.66 -1.17
C ALA A 179 -8.36 8.36 -1.02
N GLN A 180 -8.61 9.04 0.10
CA GLN A 180 -9.79 9.86 0.30
C GLN A 180 -9.78 11.13 -0.54
N TYR A 181 -8.65 11.85 -0.64
CA TYR A 181 -8.51 13.02 -1.51
C TYR A 181 -8.88 12.69 -2.96
N ARG A 182 -8.38 11.56 -3.47
CA ARG A 182 -8.73 11.02 -4.78
C ARG A 182 -10.23 10.76 -4.93
N LYS A 183 -10.87 10.22 -3.88
CA LYS A 183 -12.29 9.83 -3.91
C LYS A 183 -13.24 11.03 -3.73
N LEU A 184 -12.90 11.96 -2.85
CA LEU A 184 -13.79 13.03 -2.38
C LEU A 184 -13.53 14.36 -3.08
N VAL A 185 -12.30 14.63 -3.54
CA VAL A 185 -11.93 15.89 -4.22
C VAL A 185 -11.78 15.69 -5.71
N ILE A 186 -10.80 14.87 -6.13
CA ILE A 186 -10.47 14.68 -7.55
C ILE A 186 -11.63 14.03 -8.31
N GLY A 187 -12.19 12.94 -7.79
CA GLY A 187 -13.24 12.18 -8.45
C GLY A 187 -14.47 13.02 -8.83
N PRO A 188 -15.11 13.71 -7.87
CA PRO A 188 -16.27 14.55 -8.13
C PRO A 188 -15.97 15.71 -9.08
N LEU A 189 -14.83 16.40 -8.91
CA LEU A 189 -14.49 17.53 -9.75
C LEU A 189 -14.20 17.10 -11.21
N VAL A 190 -13.45 16.01 -11.41
CA VAL A 190 -13.24 15.45 -12.75
C VAL A 190 -14.56 15.07 -13.41
N LYS A 191 -15.52 14.53 -12.64
CA LYS A 191 -16.85 14.19 -13.17
C LYS A 191 -17.61 15.46 -13.61
N GLN A 192 -17.59 16.51 -12.79
CA GLN A 192 -18.24 17.78 -13.10
C GLN A 192 -17.63 18.44 -14.34
N GLU A 193 -16.30 18.43 -14.48
CA GLU A 193 -15.64 19.01 -15.65
C GLU A 193 -15.88 18.17 -16.91
N LEU A 194 -15.94 16.84 -16.80
CA LEU A 194 -16.32 15.95 -17.92
C LEU A 194 -17.73 16.22 -18.48
N GLU A 195 -18.63 16.77 -17.66
CA GLU A 195 -19.99 17.13 -18.09
C GLU A 195 -20.04 18.48 -18.82
N LYS A 196 -19.05 19.36 -18.62
CA LYS A 196 -18.97 20.70 -19.23
C LYS A 196 -18.15 20.74 -20.52
N VAL A 197 -17.22 19.81 -20.68
CA VAL A 197 -16.23 19.82 -21.75
C VAL A 197 -16.83 19.29 -23.06
N ASP A 198 -16.45 19.92 -24.18
CA ASP A 198 -16.85 19.50 -25.53
C ASP A 198 -16.48 18.04 -25.84
N HIS A 199 -17.32 17.40 -26.66
CA HIS A 199 -17.12 16.01 -27.08
C HIS A 199 -15.75 15.74 -27.73
N SER A 200 -15.17 16.74 -28.41
CA SER A 200 -13.87 16.64 -29.07
C SER A 200 -12.71 16.40 -28.09
N VAL A 201 -12.74 16.97 -26.89
CA VAL A 201 -11.64 16.89 -25.90
C VAL A 201 -11.96 16.01 -24.69
N ARG A 202 -13.20 15.50 -24.58
CA ARG A 202 -13.64 14.54 -23.55
C ARG A 202 -12.73 13.31 -23.41
N HIS A 203 -12.11 12.84 -24.51
CA HIS A 203 -11.18 11.72 -24.51
C HIS A 203 -9.93 11.95 -23.65
N GLN A 204 -9.51 13.21 -23.49
CA GLN A 204 -8.36 13.60 -22.68
C GLN A 204 -8.64 13.34 -21.18
N PHE A 205 -9.89 13.52 -20.75
CA PHE A 205 -10.34 13.45 -19.36
C PHE A 205 -10.72 12.05 -18.87
N HIS A 206 -10.90 11.05 -19.75
CA HIS A 206 -11.28 9.68 -19.34
C HIS A 206 -10.32 9.04 -18.32
N ARG A 207 -9.05 9.44 -18.31
CA ARG A 207 -8.03 8.98 -17.35
C ARG A 207 -7.62 10.05 -16.34
N ALA A 208 -8.26 11.22 -16.33
CA ALA A 208 -7.93 12.36 -15.48
C ALA A 208 -7.86 11.96 -14.01
N LYS A 209 -8.89 11.28 -13.49
CA LYS A 209 -8.93 10.84 -12.10
C LYS A 209 -7.72 9.98 -11.71
N ARG A 210 -7.24 9.12 -12.61
CA ARG A 210 -6.07 8.25 -12.35
C ARG A 210 -4.77 9.04 -12.42
N LEU A 211 -4.61 9.88 -13.44
CA LEU A 211 -3.40 10.66 -13.66
C LEU A 211 -3.20 11.75 -12.59
N LEU A 212 -4.26 12.50 -12.27
CA LEU A 212 -4.22 13.56 -11.28
C LEU A 212 -3.97 13.03 -9.85
N SER A 213 -4.30 11.76 -9.58
CA SER A 213 -4.02 11.14 -8.28
C SER A 213 -2.69 10.41 -8.21
N ARG A 214 -2.07 10.11 -9.36
CA ARG A 214 -0.90 9.23 -9.45
C ARG A 214 0.28 9.81 -8.67
N GLU A 215 1.05 8.92 -8.06
CA GLU A 215 2.32 9.27 -7.45
C GLU A 215 3.27 9.89 -8.49
N THR A 216 3.87 11.04 -8.16
CA THR A 216 4.65 11.82 -9.14
C THR A 216 5.88 11.08 -9.64
N SER A 217 6.53 10.26 -8.79
CA SER A 217 7.67 9.44 -9.19
C SER A 217 7.32 8.31 -10.16
N LEU A 218 6.02 8.06 -10.40
CA LEU A 218 5.51 7.04 -11.32
C LEU A 218 4.93 7.66 -12.60
N LEU A 219 5.09 8.97 -12.79
CA LEU A 219 4.70 9.68 -14.01
C LEU A 219 5.89 9.77 -14.97
N ASP A 220 5.60 9.65 -16.26
CA ASP A 220 6.57 9.88 -17.34
C ASP A 220 6.22 11.20 -18.05
N ASP A 221 7.05 11.61 -18.99
CA ASP A 221 6.87 12.88 -19.73
C ASP A 221 5.53 12.95 -20.45
N ARG A 222 5.04 11.83 -21.00
CA ARG A 222 3.73 11.77 -21.69
C ARG A 222 2.60 12.01 -20.70
N HIS A 223 2.71 11.44 -19.50
CA HIS A 223 1.74 11.70 -18.45
C HIS A 223 1.77 13.16 -17.99
N HIS A 224 2.96 13.78 -17.88
CA HIS A 224 3.10 15.19 -17.51
C HIS A 224 2.44 16.13 -18.53
N VAL A 225 2.71 15.93 -19.82
CA VAL A 225 2.07 16.70 -20.90
C VAL A 225 0.54 16.56 -20.84
N ARG A 226 0.04 15.33 -20.64
CA ARG A 226 -1.39 15.10 -20.55
C ARG A 226 -2.02 15.75 -19.32
N ILE A 227 -1.33 15.74 -18.18
CA ILE A 227 -1.78 16.44 -16.97
C ILE A 227 -1.86 17.93 -17.26
N GLN A 228 -0.79 18.56 -17.76
CA GLN A 228 -0.78 19.99 -18.07
C GLN A 228 -1.92 20.39 -19.00
N SER A 229 -2.12 19.63 -20.09
CA SER A 229 -3.24 19.87 -21.00
C SER A 229 -4.60 19.84 -20.28
N MET A 230 -4.85 18.90 -19.37
CA MET A 230 -6.10 18.89 -18.58
C MET A 230 -6.22 20.07 -17.61
N LEU A 231 -5.12 20.54 -17.03
CA LEU A 231 -5.10 21.66 -16.09
C LEU A 231 -5.38 23.00 -16.79
N GLU A 232 -4.89 23.18 -18.02
CA GLU A 232 -5.15 24.37 -18.84
C GLU A 232 -6.63 24.59 -19.13
N HIS A 233 -7.43 23.51 -19.17
CA HIS A 233 -8.86 23.59 -19.43
C HIS A 233 -9.69 23.96 -18.20
N SER A 234 -9.15 23.83 -16.98
CA SER A 234 -9.93 24.06 -15.76
C SER A 234 -9.07 24.54 -14.60
N HIS A 235 -9.24 25.81 -14.23
CA HIS A 235 -8.58 26.40 -13.05
C HIS A 235 -8.87 25.58 -11.78
N ALA A 236 -10.08 25.04 -11.64
CA ALA A 236 -10.43 24.22 -10.48
C ALA A 236 -9.60 22.92 -10.41
N LEU A 237 -9.31 22.29 -11.56
CA LEU A 237 -8.42 21.11 -11.62
C LEU A 237 -6.99 21.47 -11.24
N THR A 238 -6.49 22.62 -11.69
CA THR A 238 -5.16 23.15 -11.32
C THR A 238 -5.04 23.27 -9.81
N VAL A 239 -6.00 23.97 -9.18
CA VAL A 239 -5.98 24.19 -7.73
C VAL A 239 -5.98 22.87 -6.95
N ILE A 240 -6.85 21.89 -7.29
CA ILE A 240 -6.85 20.62 -6.55
C ILE A 240 -5.57 19.80 -6.82
N TYR A 241 -4.99 19.89 -8.01
CA TYR A 241 -3.75 19.19 -8.32
C TYR A 241 -2.58 19.76 -7.52
N GLU A 242 -2.47 21.09 -7.47
CA GLU A 242 -1.46 21.80 -6.66
C GLU A 242 -1.65 21.51 -5.17
N LYS A 243 -2.89 21.56 -4.65
CA LYS A 243 -3.16 21.26 -3.24
C LYS A 243 -2.85 19.81 -2.89
N ARG A 244 -3.11 18.85 -3.79
CA ARG A 244 -2.66 17.46 -3.61
C ARG A 244 -1.14 17.38 -3.47
N LEU A 245 -0.40 18.04 -4.38
CA LEU A 245 1.07 18.05 -4.35
C LEU A 245 1.60 18.72 -3.08
N ALA A 246 1.03 19.85 -2.67
CA ALA A 246 1.39 20.55 -1.44
C ALA A 246 1.18 19.65 -0.22
N LEU A 247 0.04 18.97 -0.13
CA LEU A 247 -0.26 18.04 0.97
C LEU A 247 0.76 16.88 1.01
N GLN A 248 1.19 16.41 -0.15
CA GLN A 248 2.23 15.38 -0.24
C GLN A 248 3.60 15.87 0.22
N GLN A 249 3.97 17.11 -0.09
CA GLN A 249 5.23 17.70 0.34
C GLN A 249 5.28 17.90 1.86
N ILE A 250 4.16 18.18 2.52
CA ILE A 250 4.08 18.27 3.98
C ILE A 250 4.57 16.97 4.63
N TRP A 251 4.20 15.79 4.10
CA TRP A 251 4.65 14.51 4.68
C TRP A 251 6.14 14.24 4.49
N LEU A 252 6.70 14.69 3.36
CA LEU A 252 8.11 14.47 3.05
C LEU A 252 9.02 15.37 3.91
N LYS A 253 8.65 16.63 4.06
CA LYS A 253 9.47 17.64 4.77
C LYS A 253 9.38 17.54 6.28
N THR A 254 8.26 17.03 6.80
CA THR A 254 7.91 17.26 8.20
C THR A 254 7.70 16.00 9.02
N SER A 255 8.24 14.88 8.53
CA SER A 255 8.19 13.58 9.23
C SER A 255 8.95 13.55 10.56
N THR A 256 9.77 14.56 10.86
CA THR A 256 10.63 14.64 12.05
C THR A 256 10.24 15.74 13.06
N ASN A 257 9.41 16.74 12.68
CA ASN A 257 9.01 17.84 13.57
C ASN A 257 7.49 18.07 13.58
N GLY A 258 6.80 17.62 14.62
CA GLY A 258 5.34 17.72 14.70
C GLY A 258 4.79 19.15 14.69
N HIS A 259 5.54 20.14 15.19
CA HIS A 259 5.08 21.54 15.23
C HIS A 259 5.04 22.17 13.84
N ASP A 260 6.10 21.99 13.06
CA ASP A 260 6.15 22.43 11.67
C ASP A 260 5.05 21.76 10.85
N MET A 261 4.72 20.50 11.17
CA MET A 261 3.70 19.75 10.44
C MET A 261 2.32 20.33 10.71
N LEU A 262 2.04 20.63 11.99
CA LEU A 262 0.77 21.25 12.38
C LEU A 262 0.61 22.63 11.71
N ALA A 263 1.66 23.45 11.69
CA ALA A 263 1.63 24.75 11.02
C ALA A 263 1.34 24.61 9.52
N ALA A 264 2.06 23.72 8.83
CA ALA A 264 1.86 23.48 7.40
C ALA A 264 0.47 22.92 7.07
N ILE A 265 -0.09 22.03 7.90
CA ILE A 265 -1.46 21.52 7.72
C ILE A 265 -2.49 22.63 7.95
N LYS A 266 -2.28 23.50 8.95
CA LYS A 266 -3.16 24.66 9.20
C LYS A 266 -3.20 25.60 8.00
N GLU A 267 -2.03 25.93 7.47
CA GLU A 267 -1.90 26.75 6.25
C GLU A 267 -2.60 26.08 5.07
N TRP A 268 -2.32 24.80 4.81
CA TRP A 268 -2.95 24.05 3.73
C TRP A 268 -4.48 24.04 3.83
N VAL A 269 -5.01 23.82 5.04
CA VAL A 269 -6.46 23.82 5.31
C VAL A 269 -7.06 25.22 5.09
N HIS A 270 -6.38 26.27 5.53
CA HIS A 270 -6.84 27.65 5.31
C HIS A 270 -6.93 27.97 3.80
N GLU A 271 -5.90 27.64 3.03
CA GLU A 271 -5.90 27.85 1.58
C GLU A 271 -6.94 26.98 0.86
N ALA A 272 -7.14 25.73 1.32
CA ALA A 272 -8.17 24.84 0.82
C ALA A 272 -9.58 25.41 1.05
N GLU A 273 -9.82 26.02 2.22
CA GLU A 273 -11.08 26.69 2.56
C GLU A 273 -11.30 27.96 1.72
N ALA A 274 -10.24 28.72 1.46
CA ALA A 274 -10.28 29.93 0.63
C ALA A 274 -10.39 29.66 -0.88
N SER A 275 -10.15 28.43 -1.34
CA SER A 275 -10.11 28.07 -2.77
C SER A 275 -11.42 28.24 -3.55
N GLY A 276 -12.55 28.37 -2.86
CA GLY A 276 -13.88 28.38 -3.49
C GLY A 276 -14.39 27.02 -3.98
N ILE A 277 -13.58 25.94 -3.90
CA ILE A 277 -13.95 24.61 -4.39
C ILE A 277 -14.62 23.81 -3.27
N GLN A 278 -15.92 23.54 -3.39
CA GLN A 278 -16.71 22.88 -2.33
C GLN A 278 -16.11 21.55 -1.87
N SER A 279 -15.75 20.65 -2.79
CA SER A 279 -15.21 19.34 -2.44
C SER A 279 -13.87 19.42 -1.68
N LEU A 280 -13.07 20.44 -1.95
CA LEU A 280 -11.82 20.70 -1.27
C LEU A 280 -12.07 21.28 0.13
N ARG A 281 -13.05 22.17 0.28
CA ARG A 281 -13.50 22.67 1.59
C ARG A 281 -14.03 21.55 2.48
N ASP A 282 -14.91 20.71 1.95
CA ASP A 282 -15.47 19.57 2.68
C ASP A 282 -14.38 18.61 3.16
N PHE A 283 -13.38 18.36 2.30
CA PHE A 283 -12.22 17.56 2.66
C PHE A 283 -11.37 18.22 3.75
N ALA A 284 -11.15 19.54 3.68
CA ALA A 284 -10.42 20.29 4.70
C ALA A 284 -11.14 20.25 6.07
N HIS A 285 -12.47 20.39 6.09
CA HIS A 285 -13.27 20.17 7.30
C HIS A 285 -13.12 18.74 7.82
N GLN A 286 -13.13 17.75 6.93
CA GLN A 286 -12.93 16.36 7.32
C GLN A 286 -11.55 16.14 7.97
N LEU A 287 -10.49 16.79 7.49
CA LEU A 287 -9.15 16.69 8.09
C LEU A 287 -9.15 17.14 9.56
N LYS A 288 -9.93 18.17 9.91
CA LYS A 288 -10.05 18.68 11.29
C LYS A 288 -10.65 17.66 12.27
N THR A 289 -11.36 16.65 11.76
CA THR A 289 -11.98 15.61 12.59
C THR A 289 -11.02 14.48 12.98
N TYR A 290 -9.83 14.41 12.37
CA TYR A 290 -8.89 13.31 12.62
C TYR A 290 -8.28 13.40 14.03
N SER A 291 -8.10 12.24 14.64
CA SER A 291 -7.50 12.10 15.96
C SER A 291 -6.77 10.77 16.06
N LEU A 292 -5.73 10.68 16.89
CA LEU A 292 -5.19 9.37 17.22
C LEU A 292 -6.28 8.60 17.98
N ARG A 293 -6.29 7.28 17.85
CA ARG A 293 -7.20 6.49 18.69
C ARG A 293 -6.88 6.81 20.15
N PRO A 294 -7.90 7.04 21.00
CA PRO A 294 -7.67 7.08 22.43
C PRO A 294 -6.89 5.83 22.81
N ALA A 295 -5.81 5.98 23.60
CA ALA A 295 -5.22 4.83 24.25
C ALA A 295 -6.37 4.12 24.97
N ALA A 296 -6.58 2.82 24.71
CA ALA A 296 -7.57 2.07 25.46
C ALA A 296 -7.16 2.19 26.93
N VAL A 297 -8.03 2.83 27.73
CA VAL A 297 -7.90 2.88 29.19
C VAL A 297 -8.21 1.49 29.74
#